data_AF-A0A3C0EEI9-F1
#
_entry.id   AF-A0A3C0EEI9-F1
#
_cell.length_a   1.000
_cell.length_b   1.000
_cell.length_c   1.000
_cell.angle_alpha   90.00
_cell.angle_beta   90.00
_cell.angle_gamma   90.00
#
_symmetry.space_group_name_H-M   'P 1'
#
loop_
_entity.id
_entity.type
_entity.pdbx_description
1 polymer ?
#
loop_
_entity_poly.entity_id
_entity_poly.type
_entity_poly.pdbx_seq_one_letter_code
_entity_poly.pdbx_strand_id
1 'polypeptide(L)'
;IKVIITGDESTYRLLTTVDNEDFWDLFKVKAEFDNKVDITPDNIDAYCAFICRTCEDEGLRAFDANGAARVIEFAARMVSDQKKLSTRFGQIKDLLIESDYWAGQASCELVLGEHVEQAVNKKIHRLNIVEERVQEMVENGSVLLDFTGSVVGQVNGLAVYDLGDFSFGRPSRITAQTFAGREGVINIEREASLSGSTHDKGVLILSGYLGAKFGQERPLTLS
;
A
#
# COMPACT_ATOMS: atom_id res chain seq x y z
N ILE A 1 27.26 -17.31 28.42
CA ILE A 1 26.54 -17.47 27.14
C ILE A 1 25.49 -16.36 27.08
N LYS A 2 25.32 -15.68 25.96
CA LYS A 2 24.22 -14.72 25.73
C LYS A 2 23.29 -15.33 24.69
N VAL A 3 22.00 -15.34 24.95
CA VAL A 3 20.98 -15.87 24.03
C VAL A 3 20.25 -14.68 23.42
N ILE A 4 20.15 -14.65 22.09
CA ILE A 4 19.41 -13.64 21.33
C ILE A 4 18.34 -14.38 20.53
N ILE A 5 17.08 -14.01 20.71
CA ILE A 5 15.95 -14.51 19.92
C ILE A 5 15.52 -13.40 18.98
N THR A 6 15.32 -13.74 17.71
CA THR A 6 14.78 -12.86 16.67
C THR A 6 13.48 -13.44 16.14
N GLY A 7 12.45 -12.62 15.99
CA GLY A 7 11.16 -13.04 15.48
C GLY A 7 10.26 -11.83 15.22
N ASP A 8 9.10 -12.08 14.63
CA ASP A 8 8.09 -11.06 14.44
C ASP A 8 7.31 -10.76 15.74
N GLU A 9 6.58 -9.65 15.74
CA GLU A 9 5.78 -9.22 16.89
C GLU A 9 4.71 -10.25 17.28
N SER A 10 4.13 -11.00 16.34
CA SER A 10 3.11 -12.02 16.66
C SER A 10 3.71 -13.19 17.44
N THR A 11 4.91 -13.62 17.07
CA THR A 11 5.67 -14.65 17.79
C THR A 11 6.05 -14.17 19.19
N TYR A 12 6.52 -12.92 19.32
CA TYR A 12 6.82 -12.32 20.63
C TYR A 12 5.57 -12.25 21.52
N ARG A 13 4.43 -11.83 20.96
CA ARG A 13 3.15 -11.76 21.68
C ARG A 13 2.66 -13.14 22.11
N LEU A 14 2.85 -14.15 21.28
CA LEU A 14 2.52 -15.52 21.63
C LEU A 14 3.34 -16.01 22.85
N LEU A 15 4.66 -15.85 22.81
CA LEU A 15 5.55 -16.27 23.89
C LEU A 15 5.27 -15.53 25.20
N THR A 16 5.05 -14.22 25.12
CA THR A 16 4.73 -13.40 26.31
C THR A 16 3.34 -13.65 26.87
N THR A 17 2.40 -14.18 26.07
CA THR A 17 1.04 -14.48 26.54
C THR A 17 0.93 -15.89 27.12
N VAL A 18 1.63 -16.87 26.54
CA VAL A 18 1.52 -18.29 26.91
C VAL A 18 2.46 -18.69 28.04
N ASP A 19 3.70 -18.18 28.05
CA ASP A 19 4.77 -18.58 28.98
C ASP A 19 5.44 -17.36 29.64
N ASN A 20 4.60 -16.52 30.23
CA ASN A 20 4.97 -15.18 30.67
C ASN A 20 6.08 -15.18 31.75
N GLU A 21 6.00 -16.07 32.74
CA GLU A 21 6.93 -16.06 33.89
C GLU A 21 8.37 -16.43 33.47
N ASP A 22 8.55 -17.55 32.78
CA ASP A 22 9.89 -18.00 32.35
C ASP A 22 10.47 -17.08 31.26
N PHE A 23 9.64 -16.57 30.36
CA PHE A 23 10.11 -15.73 29.25
C PHE A 23 10.68 -14.39 29.74
N TRP A 24 10.04 -13.69 30.68
CA TRP A 24 10.57 -12.42 31.19
C TRP A 24 11.80 -12.60 32.08
N ASP A 25 11.90 -13.72 32.79
CA ASP A 25 13.08 -14.02 33.62
C ASP A 25 14.33 -14.28 32.75
N LEU A 26 14.15 -14.93 31.60
CA LEU A 26 15.22 -15.23 30.65
C LEU A 26 15.53 -14.07 29.69
N PHE A 27 14.52 -13.30 29.25
CA PHE A 27 14.63 -12.28 28.20
C PHE A 27 14.18 -10.89 28.69
N LYS A 28 15.01 -10.28 29.52
CA LYS A 28 14.74 -8.98 30.18
C LYS A 28 14.82 -7.76 29.25
N VAL A 29 15.40 -7.91 28.06
CA VAL A 29 15.67 -6.78 27.14
C VAL A 29 14.89 -7.01 25.84
N LYS A 30 13.87 -6.19 25.60
CA LYS A 30 13.20 -6.09 24.29
C LYS A 30 13.91 -5.03 23.45
N ALA A 31 14.46 -5.43 22.30
CA ALA A 31 14.98 -4.52 21.30
C ALA A 31 14.05 -4.56 20.08
N GLU A 32 13.19 -3.55 19.95
CA GLU A 32 12.22 -3.46 18.87
C GLU A 32 12.78 -2.62 17.72
N PHE A 33 12.67 -3.14 16.50
CA PHE A 33 13.09 -2.44 15.30
C PHE A 33 11.84 -1.95 14.56
N ASP A 34 11.71 -0.64 14.41
CA ASP A 34 10.67 -0.07 13.56
C ASP A 34 10.98 -0.40 12.09
N ASN A 35 9.94 -0.63 11.30
CA ASN A 35 10.05 -0.93 9.88
C ASN A 35 10.22 0.33 9.00
N LYS A 36 10.30 1.51 9.65
CA LYS A 36 10.42 2.81 9.01
C LYS A 36 11.24 3.77 9.86
N VAL A 37 11.93 4.70 9.20
CA VAL A 37 12.69 5.80 9.82
C VAL A 37 12.30 7.12 9.17
N ASP A 38 12.45 8.24 9.89
CA ASP A 38 12.15 9.56 9.33
C ASP A 38 13.21 9.97 8.29
N ILE A 39 12.79 10.71 7.27
CA ILE A 39 13.69 11.30 6.28
C ILE A 39 14.39 12.50 6.92
N THR A 40 15.65 12.30 7.29
CA THR A 40 16.58 13.34 7.78
C THR A 40 17.86 13.29 6.94
N PRO A 41 18.66 14.37 6.89
CA PRO A 41 19.95 14.35 6.21
C PRO A 41 20.84 13.18 6.66
N ASP A 42 20.94 12.96 7.99
CA ASP A 42 21.73 11.86 8.55
C ASP A 42 21.22 10.47 8.10
N ASN A 43 19.90 10.28 8.04
CA ASN A 43 19.31 9.01 7.62
C ASN A 43 19.46 8.81 6.10
N ILE A 44 19.40 9.88 5.30
CA ILE A 44 19.68 9.81 3.85
C ILE A 44 21.13 9.39 3.63
N ASP A 45 22.08 10.01 4.33
CA ASP A 45 23.50 9.68 4.24
C ASP A 45 23.77 8.23 4.67
N ALA A 46 23.13 7.77 5.76
CA ALA A 46 23.17 6.38 6.19
C ALA A 46 22.56 5.43 5.14
N TYR A 47 21.50 5.85 4.45
CA TYR A 47 20.87 5.06 3.39
C TYR A 47 21.78 4.94 2.16
N CYS A 48 22.42 6.04 1.75
CA CYS A 48 23.42 6.04 0.69
C CYS A 48 24.62 5.15 1.05
N ALA A 49 25.09 5.23 2.30
CA ALA A 49 26.14 4.34 2.80
C ALA A 49 25.72 2.86 2.75
N PHE A 50 24.46 2.55 3.08
CA PHE A 50 23.89 1.21 2.94
C PHE A 50 23.88 0.74 1.47
N ILE A 51 23.50 1.61 0.52
CA ILE A 51 23.53 1.29 -0.91
C ILE A 51 24.97 0.99 -1.35
N CYS A 52 25.93 1.87 -1.05
CA CYS A 52 27.34 1.68 -1.37
C CYS A 52 27.88 0.38 -0.77
N ARG A 53 27.58 0.13 0.50
CA ARG A 53 28.00 -1.08 1.19
C ARG A 53 27.45 -2.35 0.55
N THR A 54 26.18 -2.33 0.17
CA THR A 54 25.54 -3.45 -0.53
C THR A 54 26.19 -3.69 -1.90
N CYS A 55 26.58 -2.63 -2.61
CA CYS A 55 27.30 -2.77 -3.87
C CYS A 55 28.66 -3.45 -3.68
N GLU A 56 29.39 -3.09 -2.62
CA GLU A 56 30.66 -3.76 -2.28
C GLU A 56 30.47 -5.21 -1.88
N ASP A 57 29.52 -5.50 -0.99
CA ASP A 57 29.29 -6.83 -0.43
C ASP A 57 28.79 -7.83 -1.50
N GLU A 58 27.97 -7.38 -2.45
CA GLU A 58 27.40 -8.21 -3.52
C GLU A 58 28.15 -8.10 -4.86
N GLY A 59 29.17 -7.23 -4.96
CA GLY A 59 29.94 -7.02 -6.20
C GLY A 59 29.15 -6.34 -7.32
N LEU A 60 28.24 -5.41 -6.99
CA LEU A 60 27.41 -4.67 -7.95
C LEU A 60 28.15 -3.48 -8.56
N ARG A 61 27.67 -3.01 -9.71
CA ARG A 61 28.09 -1.72 -10.28
C ARG A 61 27.66 -0.58 -9.35
N ALA A 62 28.45 0.50 -9.34
CA ALA A 62 28.14 1.67 -8.53
C ALA A 62 26.88 2.37 -9.05
N PHE A 63 26.07 2.88 -8.13
CA PHE A 63 24.88 3.66 -8.46
C PHE A 63 25.27 5.12 -8.66
N ASP A 64 24.70 5.75 -9.68
CA ASP A 64 24.79 7.21 -9.82
C ASP A 64 23.83 7.91 -8.83
N ALA A 65 23.90 9.23 -8.77
CA ALA A 65 23.02 10.01 -7.89
C ALA A 65 21.53 9.77 -8.21
N ASN A 66 21.17 9.59 -9.48
CA ASN A 66 19.78 9.33 -9.87
C ASN A 66 19.32 7.92 -9.47
N GLY A 67 20.17 6.92 -9.62
CA GLY A 67 19.94 5.54 -9.19
C GLY A 67 19.71 5.48 -7.68
N ALA A 68 20.60 6.08 -6.90
CA ALA A 68 20.44 6.16 -5.45
C ALA A 68 19.16 6.89 -5.04
N ALA A 69 18.85 8.03 -5.68
CA ALA A 69 17.61 8.77 -5.44
C ALA A 69 16.37 7.92 -5.72
N ARG A 70 16.35 7.15 -6.82
CA ARG A 70 15.23 6.27 -7.17
C ARG A 70 15.04 5.11 -6.20
N VAL A 71 16.12 4.58 -5.63
CA VAL A 71 16.04 3.58 -4.56
C VAL A 71 15.42 4.19 -3.30
N ILE A 72 15.81 5.41 -2.93
CA ILE A 72 15.26 6.12 -1.76
C ILE A 72 13.76 6.42 -1.96
N GLU A 73 13.36 6.88 -3.15
CA GLU A 73 11.95 7.09 -3.50
C GLU A 73 11.15 5.79 -3.40
N PHE A 74 11.70 4.68 -3.88
CA PHE A 74 11.08 3.37 -3.73
C PHE A 74 10.93 3.00 -2.25
N ALA A 75 11.95 3.23 -1.42
CA ALA A 75 11.91 2.96 0.01
C ALA A 75 10.83 3.78 0.74
N ALA A 76 10.61 5.05 0.34
CA ALA A 76 9.52 5.87 0.86
C ALA A 76 8.14 5.35 0.41
N ARG A 77 8.03 4.94 -0.87
CA ARG A 77 6.81 4.37 -1.43
C ARG A 77 6.39 3.08 -0.74
N MET A 78 7.36 2.23 -0.36
CA MET A 78 7.11 0.98 0.38
C MET A 78 6.39 1.19 1.72
N VAL A 79 6.57 2.35 2.36
CA VAL A 79 5.93 2.69 3.65
C VAL A 79 4.73 3.63 3.47
N SER A 80 4.39 3.99 2.23
CA SER A 80 3.28 4.90 1.88
C SER A 80 3.31 6.22 2.65
N ASP A 81 4.51 6.73 2.96
CA ASP A 81 4.72 7.96 3.72
C ASP A 81 5.87 8.76 3.11
N GLN A 82 5.55 9.98 2.67
CA GLN A 82 6.52 10.88 2.02
C GLN A 82 7.61 11.40 2.97
N LYS A 83 7.47 11.16 4.28
CA LYS A 83 8.42 11.62 5.32
C LYS A 83 9.20 10.48 5.95
N LYS A 84 9.03 9.24 5.48
CA LYS A 84 9.67 8.07 6.06
C LYS A 84 10.29 7.16 5.00
N LEU A 85 11.31 6.40 5.39
CA LEU A 85 11.96 5.38 4.57
C LEU A 85 11.77 4.00 5.19
N SER A 86 11.54 3.00 4.36
CA SER A 86 11.55 1.60 4.76
C SER A 86 12.93 1.16 5.29
N THR A 87 12.94 0.51 6.46
CA THR A 87 14.12 -0.20 7.00
C THR A 87 14.09 -1.70 6.69
N ARG A 88 13.19 -2.15 5.80
CA ARG A 88 13.17 -3.53 5.30
C ARG A 88 14.31 -3.75 4.30
N PHE A 89 15.55 -3.65 4.77
CA PHE A 89 16.78 -3.64 3.96
C PHE A 89 16.92 -4.85 3.04
N GLY A 90 16.35 -6.01 3.40
CA GLY A 90 16.31 -7.18 2.51
C GLY A 90 15.61 -6.89 1.18
N GLN A 91 14.44 -6.25 1.20
CA GLN A 91 13.70 -5.92 -0.03
C GLN A 91 14.40 -4.84 -0.86
N ILE A 92 15.13 -3.95 -0.20
CA ILE A 92 15.92 -2.89 -0.84
C ILE A 92 17.14 -3.51 -1.50
N LYS A 93 17.83 -4.42 -0.81
CA LYS A 93 18.93 -5.21 -1.36
C LYS A 93 18.50 -5.97 -2.62
N ASP A 94 17.35 -6.65 -2.59
CA ASP A 94 16.82 -7.34 -3.77
C ASP A 94 16.62 -6.37 -4.95
N LEU A 95 16.10 -5.17 -4.68
CA LEU A 95 15.96 -4.13 -5.70
C LEU A 95 17.32 -3.68 -6.25
N LEU A 96 18.34 -3.50 -5.40
CA LEU A 96 19.69 -3.12 -5.85
C LEU A 96 20.28 -4.17 -6.79
N ILE A 97 20.15 -5.45 -6.46
CA ILE A 97 20.61 -6.58 -7.28
C ILE A 97 19.86 -6.63 -8.62
N GLU A 98 18.52 -6.53 -8.60
CA GLU A 98 17.73 -6.49 -9.83
C GLU A 98 18.09 -5.29 -10.71
N SER A 99 18.38 -4.13 -10.10
CA SER A 99 18.78 -2.91 -10.83
C SER A 99 20.16 -3.05 -11.48
N ASP A 100 21.13 -3.67 -10.80
CA ASP A 100 22.42 -4.00 -11.39
C ASP A 100 22.26 -4.94 -12.59
N TYR A 101 21.42 -5.97 -12.48
CA TYR A 101 21.18 -6.89 -13.59
C TYR A 101 20.74 -6.14 -14.86
N TRP A 102 19.81 -5.18 -14.74
CA TRP A 102 19.34 -4.38 -15.87
C TRP A 102 20.40 -3.45 -16.45
N ALA A 103 21.20 -2.80 -15.60
CA ALA A 103 22.34 -2.02 -16.07
C ALA A 103 23.37 -2.89 -16.83
N GLY A 104 23.48 -4.16 -16.48
CA GLY A 104 24.38 -5.11 -17.15
C GLY A 104 23.88 -5.51 -18.51
N GLN A 105 22.56 -5.72 -18.63
CA GLN A 105 21.90 -5.94 -19.91
C GLN A 105 22.02 -4.73 -20.84
N ALA A 106 21.98 -3.51 -20.29
CA ALA A 106 22.21 -2.27 -21.03
C ALA A 106 23.69 -1.98 -21.34
N SER A 107 24.62 -2.82 -20.86
CA SER A 107 26.07 -2.60 -20.96
C SER A 107 26.53 -1.26 -20.37
N CYS A 108 25.87 -0.80 -19.31
CA CYS A 108 26.22 0.42 -18.58
C CYS A 108 27.23 0.15 -17.47
N GLU A 109 28.19 1.05 -17.29
CA GLU A 109 29.19 0.96 -16.21
C GLU A 109 28.60 1.32 -14.83
N LEU A 110 27.55 2.15 -14.80
CA LEU A 110 26.88 2.61 -13.59
C LEU A 110 25.39 2.24 -13.62
N VAL A 111 24.81 2.03 -12.43
CA VAL A 111 23.37 1.83 -12.27
C VAL A 111 22.67 3.18 -12.21
N LEU A 112 22.06 3.55 -13.34
CA LEU A 112 21.20 4.73 -13.49
C LEU A 112 19.77 4.52 -12.95
N GLY A 113 19.06 5.63 -12.71
CA GLY A 113 17.66 5.62 -12.24
C GLY A 113 16.69 4.85 -13.13
N GLU A 114 16.92 4.80 -14.44
CA GLU A 114 16.08 4.03 -15.38
C GLU A 114 16.15 2.52 -15.14
N HIS A 115 17.30 2.00 -14.71
CA HIS A 115 17.47 0.59 -14.39
C HIS A 115 16.73 0.21 -13.11
N VAL A 116 16.70 1.12 -12.13
CA VAL A 116 15.92 0.97 -10.89
C VAL A 116 14.43 0.96 -11.21
N GLU A 117 13.97 1.91 -12.02
CA GLU A 117 12.58 1.98 -12.47
C GLU A 117 12.18 0.72 -13.26
N GLN A 118 13.07 0.22 -14.12
CA GLN A 118 12.87 -1.03 -14.84
C GLN A 118 12.76 -2.23 -13.90
N ALA A 119 13.62 -2.32 -12.87
CA ALA A 119 13.55 -3.37 -11.85
C ALA A 119 12.20 -3.35 -11.12
N VAL A 120 11.75 -2.17 -10.69
CA VAL A 120 10.45 -1.99 -10.02
C VAL A 120 9.30 -2.40 -10.94
N ASN A 121 9.29 -1.94 -12.20
CA ASN A 121 8.23 -2.27 -13.15
C ASN A 121 8.18 -3.77 -13.46
N LYS A 122 9.34 -4.42 -13.57
CA LYS A 122 9.42 -5.88 -13.75
C LYS A 122 8.96 -6.65 -12.52
N LYS A 123 9.23 -6.13 -11.31
CA LYS A 123 8.67 -6.68 -10.07
C LYS A 123 7.15 -6.59 -10.04
N ILE A 124 6.57 -5.45 -10.41
CA ILE A 124 5.11 -5.26 -10.51
C ILE A 124 4.51 -6.21 -11.55
N HIS A 125 5.11 -6.32 -12.74
CA HIS A 125 4.63 -7.19 -13.80
C HIS A 125 4.60 -8.68 -13.41
N ARG A 126 5.46 -9.13 -12.49
CA ARG A 126 5.42 -10.50 -11.96
C ARG A 126 4.20 -10.77 -11.07
N LEU A 127 3.55 -9.72 -10.56
CA LEU A 127 2.50 -9.81 -9.55
C LEU A 127 1.13 -9.29 -10.04
N ASN A 128 1.08 -8.53 -11.13
CA ASN A 128 -0.11 -7.77 -11.56
C ASN A 128 -1.13 -8.57 -12.41
N ILE A 129 -1.03 -9.89 -12.52
CA ILE A 129 -1.95 -10.72 -13.34
C ILE A 129 -3.43 -10.48 -13.01
N VAL A 130 -3.75 -10.21 -11.73
CA VAL A 130 -5.12 -9.92 -11.29
C VAL A 130 -5.56 -8.53 -11.74
N GLU A 131 -4.66 -7.54 -11.68
CA GLU A 131 -4.91 -6.18 -12.18
C GLU A 131 -5.16 -6.19 -13.69
N GLU A 132 -4.32 -6.90 -14.46
CA GLU A 132 -4.48 -7.04 -15.91
C GLU A 132 -5.84 -7.64 -16.27
N ARG A 133 -6.27 -8.70 -15.59
CA ARG A 133 -7.61 -9.28 -15.81
C ARG A 133 -8.74 -8.31 -15.48
N VAL A 134 -8.62 -7.53 -14.41
CA VAL A 134 -9.61 -6.50 -14.09
C VAL A 134 -9.67 -5.44 -15.19
N GLN A 135 -8.51 -5.04 -15.73
CA GLN A 135 -8.44 -4.10 -16.84
C GLN A 135 -9.06 -4.67 -18.12
N GLU A 136 -8.78 -5.92 -18.48
CA GLU A 136 -9.41 -6.61 -19.61
C GLU A 136 -10.94 -6.63 -19.49
N MET A 137 -11.46 -6.88 -18.29
CA MET A 137 -12.90 -6.84 -18.03
C MET A 137 -13.50 -5.44 -18.23
N VAL A 138 -12.74 -4.38 -17.98
CA VAL A 138 -13.16 -3.00 -18.28
C VAL A 138 -13.15 -2.76 -19.78
N GLU A 139 -12.07 -3.14 -20.46
CA GLU A 139 -11.88 -2.92 -21.90
C GLU A 139 -12.92 -3.68 -22.74
N ASN A 140 -13.28 -4.90 -22.36
CA ASN A 140 -14.28 -5.71 -23.06
C ASN A 140 -15.72 -5.40 -22.63
N GLY A 141 -15.94 -4.46 -21.71
CA GLY A 141 -17.26 -4.04 -21.25
C GLY A 141 -17.96 -4.98 -20.27
N SER A 142 -17.29 -6.02 -19.78
CA SER A 142 -17.80 -6.87 -18.69
C SER A 142 -17.95 -6.09 -17.38
N VAL A 143 -17.05 -5.12 -17.15
CA VAL A 143 -17.12 -4.13 -16.07
C VAL A 143 -17.42 -2.78 -16.70
N LEU A 144 -18.59 -2.24 -16.38
CA LEU A 144 -19.05 -0.97 -16.94
C LEU A 144 -18.37 0.19 -16.21
N LEU A 145 -17.45 0.88 -16.88
CA LEU A 145 -16.80 2.12 -16.40
C LEU A 145 -16.71 3.13 -17.53
N ASP A 146 -17.11 4.37 -17.24
CA ASP A 146 -17.03 5.50 -18.17
C ASP A 146 -15.96 6.47 -17.67
N PHE A 147 -14.98 6.80 -18.52
CA PHE A 147 -13.88 7.73 -18.20
C PHE A 147 -14.04 9.11 -18.83
N THR A 148 -15.04 9.28 -19.70
CA THR A 148 -15.34 10.55 -20.37
C THR A 148 -16.85 10.82 -20.34
N GLY A 149 -17.22 12.09 -20.52
CA GLY A 149 -18.61 12.52 -20.42
C GLY A 149 -19.09 12.68 -18.98
N SER A 150 -20.40 12.75 -18.80
CA SER A 150 -21.03 12.95 -17.49
C SER A 150 -22.42 12.32 -17.45
N VAL A 151 -22.75 11.65 -16.34
CA VAL A 151 -24.05 11.04 -16.09
C VAL A 151 -24.52 11.44 -14.70
N VAL A 152 -25.78 11.90 -14.59
CA VAL A 152 -26.37 12.28 -13.28
C VAL A 152 -26.51 11.05 -12.40
N GLY A 153 -26.12 11.17 -11.14
CA GLY A 153 -26.23 10.08 -10.17
C GLY A 153 -25.20 8.97 -10.36
N GLN A 154 -24.09 9.20 -11.07
CA GLN A 154 -22.99 8.25 -11.16
C GLN A 154 -21.67 8.89 -10.75
N VAL A 155 -20.82 8.11 -10.08
CA VAL A 155 -19.45 8.50 -9.75
C VAL A 155 -18.55 7.27 -9.81
N ASN A 156 -17.31 7.45 -10.24
CA ASN A 156 -16.29 6.42 -10.16
C ASN A 156 -15.64 6.49 -8.76
N GLY A 157 -15.96 5.52 -7.91
CA GLY A 157 -15.24 5.28 -6.67
C GLY A 157 -13.89 4.60 -6.93
N LEU A 158 -12.95 4.80 -6.01
CA LEU A 158 -11.67 4.10 -6.02
C LEU A 158 -11.62 3.16 -4.81
N ALA A 159 -11.42 1.87 -5.07
CA ALA A 159 -11.14 0.87 -4.06
C ALA A 159 -9.70 0.39 -4.20
N VAL A 160 -9.13 -0.14 -3.12
CA VAL A 160 -7.82 -0.81 -3.13
C VAL A 160 -8.06 -2.29 -2.93
N TYR A 161 -7.55 -3.09 -3.84
CA TYR A 161 -7.47 -4.53 -3.67
C TYR A 161 -6.09 -4.85 -3.12
N ASP A 162 -6.04 -5.53 -1.98
CA ASP A 162 -4.81 -5.95 -1.33
C ASP A 162 -4.77 -7.49 -1.32
N LEU A 163 -3.84 -8.06 -2.10
CA LEU A 163 -3.60 -9.50 -2.21
C LEU A 163 -2.54 -9.97 -1.20
N GLY A 164 -1.98 -9.05 -0.40
CA GLY A 164 -0.92 -9.28 0.57
C GLY A 164 0.48 -9.08 -0.01
N ASP A 165 0.75 -9.63 -1.19
CA ASP A 165 2.02 -9.47 -1.92
C ASP A 165 1.98 -8.36 -2.97
N PHE A 166 0.78 -7.98 -3.41
CA PHE A 166 0.53 -6.92 -4.37
C PHE A 166 -0.78 -6.21 -4.06
N SER A 167 -0.78 -4.89 -4.23
CA SER A 167 -2.00 -4.09 -4.11
C SER A 167 -2.15 -3.18 -5.31
N PHE A 168 -3.38 -2.99 -5.76
CA PHE A 168 -3.71 -2.16 -6.90
C PHE A 168 -5.04 -1.45 -6.71
N GLY A 169 -5.19 -0.32 -7.39
CA GLY A 169 -6.41 0.46 -7.39
C GLY A 169 -7.42 -0.12 -8.37
N ARG A 170 -8.65 -0.35 -7.90
CA ARG A 170 -9.77 -0.76 -8.74
C ARG A 170 -10.82 0.35 -8.79
N PRO A 171 -11.04 0.98 -9.96
CA PRO A 171 -12.18 1.86 -10.12
C PRO A 171 -13.48 1.06 -10.06
N SER A 172 -14.51 1.63 -9.44
CA SER A 172 -15.85 1.02 -9.34
C SER A 172 -16.91 2.07 -9.61
N ARG A 173 -17.91 1.75 -10.43
CA ARG A 173 -19.04 2.64 -10.70
C ARG A 173 -20.01 2.58 -9.53
N ILE A 174 -20.23 3.72 -8.89
CA ILE A 174 -21.23 3.90 -7.83
C ILE A 174 -22.39 4.70 -8.41
N THR A 175 -23.62 4.21 -8.20
CA THR A 175 -24.84 4.86 -8.68
C THR A 175 -25.73 5.30 -7.53
N ALA A 176 -26.33 6.48 -7.65
CA ALA A 176 -27.37 6.98 -6.78
C ALA A 176 -28.62 7.25 -7.63
N GLN A 177 -29.76 6.72 -7.18
CA GLN A 177 -31.07 6.98 -7.77
C GLN A 177 -31.99 7.59 -6.73
N THR A 178 -33.02 8.29 -7.19
CA THR A 178 -34.05 8.87 -6.34
C THR A 178 -35.43 8.60 -6.93
N PHE A 179 -36.38 8.29 -6.07
CA PHE A 179 -37.78 8.04 -6.34
C PHE A 179 -38.65 8.61 -5.21
N ALA A 180 -39.96 8.73 -5.46
CA ALA A 180 -40.88 9.18 -4.43
C ALA A 180 -41.08 8.06 -3.39
N GLY A 181 -40.63 8.26 -2.15
CA GLY A 181 -40.70 7.26 -1.09
C GLY A 181 -40.54 7.85 0.32
N ARG A 182 -40.59 6.97 1.32
CA ARG A 182 -40.47 7.32 2.75
C ARG A 182 -39.26 6.67 3.45
N GLU A 183 -38.50 5.84 2.75
CA GLU A 183 -37.49 4.96 3.36
C GLU A 183 -36.12 5.63 3.59
N GLY A 184 -35.96 6.90 3.19
CA GLY A 184 -34.70 7.61 3.38
C GLY A 184 -33.60 7.09 2.44
N VAL A 185 -32.34 7.21 2.86
CA VAL A 185 -31.19 6.73 2.09
C VAL A 185 -31.06 5.22 2.24
N ILE A 186 -31.17 4.49 1.13
CA ILE A 186 -31.01 3.03 1.07
C ILE A 186 -29.61 2.70 0.54
N ASN A 187 -28.86 1.88 1.27
CA ASN A 187 -27.61 1.30 0.79
C ASN A 187 -27.85 -0.14 0.33
N ILE A 188 -27.87 -0.35 -0.98
CA ILE A 188 -28.12 -1.66 -1.59
C ILE A 188 -27.09 -2.70 -1.15
N GLU A 189 -25.82 -2.34 -0.99
CA GLU A 189 -24.79 -3.30 -0.54
C GLU A 189 -25.05 -3.77 0.89
N ARG A 190 -25.60 -2.91 1.74
CA ARG A 190 -25.96 -3.27 3.12
C ARG A 190 -27.17 -4.18 3.18
N GLU A 191 -28.22 -3.85 2.44
CA GLU A 191 -29.43 -4.69 2.38
C GLU A 191 -29.12 -6.07 1.79
N ALA A 192 -28.16 -6.16 0.87
CA ALA A 192 -27.68 -7.41 0.29
C ALA A 192 -26.63 -8.14 1.16
N SER A 193 -26.26 -7.62 2.34
CA SER A 193 -25.21 -8.18 3.21
C SER A 193 -23.83 -8.29 2.54
N LEU A 194 -23.52 -7.37 1.64
CA LEU A 194 -22.23 -7.28 0.93
C LEU A 194 -21.30 -6.20 1.50
N SER A 195 -21.81 -5.31 2.37
CA SER A 195 -21.00 -4.24 2.99
C SER A 195 -20.41 -4.65 4.34
N GLY A 196 -19.25 -4.06 4.66
CA GLY A 196 -18.60 -4.17 5.96
C GLY A 196 -19.05 -3.08 6.95
N SER A 197 -18.78 -3.30 8.25
CA SER A 197 -19.19 -2.38 9.33
C SER A 197 -18.68 -0.95 9.18
N THR A 198 -17.44 -0.76 8.71
CA THR A 198 -16.87 0.57 8.45
C THR A 198 -17.59 1.29 7.31
N HIS A 199 -17.96 0.57 6.25
CA HIS A 199 -18.71 1.14 5.12
C HIS A 199 -20.11 1.58 5.57
N ASP A 200 -20.81 0.72 6.31
CA ASP A 200 -22.15 1.02 6.83
C ASP A 200 -22.15 2.25 7.74
N LYS A 201 -21.15 2.36 8.61
CA LYS A 201 -20.97 3.56 9.44
C LYS A 201 -20.81 4.82 8.59
N GLY A 202 -20.05 4.75 7.50
CA GLY A 202 -19.85 5.86 6.56
C GLY A 202 -21.17 6.33 5.94
N VAL A 203 -22.00 5.40 5.48
CA VAL A 203 -23.34 5.73 4.93
C VAL A 203 -24.24 6.33 6.00
N LEU A 204 -24.25 5.79 7.22
CA LEU A 204 -25.05 6.35 8.31
C LEU A 204 -24.62 7.79 8.67
N ILE A 205 -23.32 8.09 8.63
CA ILE A 205 -22.81 9.46 8.81
C ILE A 205 -23.30 10.37 7.69
N LEU A 206 -23.28 9.91 6.44
CA LEU A 206 -23.80 10.67 5.29
C LEU A 206 -25.30 10.94 5.44
N SER A 207 -26.09 9.94 5.81
CA SER A 207 -27.52 10.09 6.08
C SER A 207 -27.78 11.09 7.21
N GLY A 208 -26.98 11.03 8.28
CA GLY A 208 -27.01 12.00 9.38
C GLY A 208 -26.69 13.43 8.91
N TYR A 209 -25.68 13.59 8.05
CA TYR A 209 -25.34 14.89 7.45
C TYR A 209 -26.48 15.45 6.60
N LEU A 210 -27.10 14.63 5.74
CA LEU A 210 -28.23 15.05 4.92
C LEU A 210 -29.42 15.45 5.79
N GLY A 211 -29.74 14.63 6.81
CA GLY A 211 -30.75 14.93 7.81
C GLY A 211 -30.51 16.27 8.51
N ALA A 212 -29.27 16.50 8.97
CA ALA A 212 -28.88 17.75 9.62
C ALA A 212 -29.03 18.96 8.69
N LYS A 213 -28.68 18.81 7.41
CA LYS A 213 -28.64 19.92 6.44
C LYS A 213 -29.99 20.26 5.83
N PHE A 214 -30.83 19.27 5.55
CA PHE A 214 -32.07 19.45 4.79
C PHE A 214 -33.34 18.95 5.51
N GLY A 215 -33.21 18.22 6.61
CA GLY A 215 -34.32 17.56 7.31
C GLY A 215 -34.79 18.24 8.60
N GLN A 216 -34.40 19.50 8.86
CA GLN A 216 -34.70 20.19 10.13
C GLN A 216 -36.18 20.58 10.27
N GLU A 217 -36.79 21.08 9.21
CA GLU A 217 -38.18 21.57 9.26
C GLU A 217 -39.20 20.52 8.82
N ARG A 218 -38.78 19.59 7.95
CA ARG A 218 -39.62 18.52 7.41
C ARG A 218 -38.80 17.23 7.28
N PRO A 219 -39.41 16.06 7.45
CA PRO A 219 -38.74 14.80 7.17
C PRO A 219 -38.19 14.78 5.75
N LEU A 220 -36.96 14.31 5.61
CA LEU A 220 -36.31 14.10 4.32
C LEU A 220 -37.01 12.92 3.62
N THR A 221 -37.99 13.22 2.77
CA THR A 221 -38.60 12.25 1.85
C THR A 221 -37.75 12.13 0.61
N LEU A 222 -36.59 11.48 0.79
CA LEU A 222 -35.70 11.04 -0.28
C LEU A 222 -35.71 9.51 -0.19
N SER A 223 -35.99 8.82 -1.28
CA SER A 223 -35.78 7.37 -1.39
C SER A 223 -35.15 7.09 -2.73
#